data_AF-A0A0C9R5N0-F1
#
_entry.id   AF-A0A0C9R5N0-F1
#
_cell.length_a   1.000
_cell.length_b   1.000
_cell.length_c   1.000
_cell.angle_alpha   90.00
_cell.angle_beta   90.00
_cell.angle_gamma   90.00
#
_symmetry.space_group_name_H-M   'P 1'
#
loop_
_entity.id
_entity.type
_entity.pdbx_description
1 polymer ?
#
loop_
_entity_poly.entity_id
_entity_poly.type
_entity_poly.pdbx_seq_one_letter_code
_entity_poly.pdbx_strand_id
1 'polypeptide(L)'
;MRFTVLACVLALAGASFDYTGKASLEDATKFFAPNQATFLYERSYSRQVSGKDMECIYMYTLKIPTPSEIELVHGFIHEEEVTNYPLKMKLSRGPLLDEAPVMEVSYEKGLKEPMKRIYHFHYYDQEARCAVITFNDTDGVLRCELHIWNAGQKQPSTNCKRE
;
A
#
# COMPACT_ATOMS: atom_id res chain seq x y z
N MET A 1 -46.35 38.99 -10.37
CA MET A 1 -46.19 37.53 -10.43
C MET A 1 -44.75 37.21 -10.09
N ARG A 2 -44.53 36.34 -9.09
CA ARG A 2 -43.26 36.19 -8.37
C ARG A 2 -42.27 35.32 -9.13
N PHE A 3 -41.03 35.78 -9.17
CA PHE A 3 -39.85 35.10 -9.67
C PHE A 3 -39.59 33.80 -8.91
N THR A 4 -39.40 32.70 -9.63
CA THR A 4 -38.94 31.43 -9.05
C THR A 4 -37.99 30.75 -10.04
N VAL A 5 -36.76 31.26 -10.13
CA VAL A 5 -35.64 30.52 -10.74
C VAL A 5 -34.36 31.00 -10.05
N LEU A 6 -34.03 30.50 -8.86
CA LEU A 6 -32.68 30.64 -8.30
C LEU A 6 -32.45 29.71 -7.09
N ALA A 7 -32.56 28.39 -7.25
CA ALA A 7 -32.22 27.47 -6.16
C ALA A 7 -31.70 26.08 -6.59
N CYS A 8 -31.44 25.82 -7.87
CA CYS A 8 -30.95 24.49 -8.31
C CYS A 8 -29.50 24.46 -8.80
N VAL A 9 -28.83 25.61 -8.99
CA VAL A 9 -27.46 25.63 -9.54
C VAL A 9 -26.37 25.54 -8.45
N LEU A 10 -26.70 25.83 -7.19
CA LEU A 10 -25.74 25.80 -6.09
C LEU A 10 -25.57 24.42 -5.42
N ALA A 11 -26.47 23.46 -5.68
CA ALA A 11 -26.37 22.10 -5.12
C ALA A 11 -25.40 21.20 -5.90
N LEU A 12 -25.00 21.58 -7.12
CA LEU A 12 -24.09 20.81 -7.96
C LEU A 12 -22.60 21.13 -7.73
N ALA A 13 -22.28 22.21 -7.00
CA ALA A 13 -20.90 22.58 -6.68
C ALA A 13 -20.37 21.93 -5.37
N GLY A 14 -21.26 21.34 -4.56
CA GLY A 14 -20.91 20.62 -3.33
C GLY A 14 -20.78 19.10 -3.50
N ALA A 15 -21.06 18.58 -4.71
CA ALA A 15 -20.53 17.30 -5.15
C ALA A 15 -19.15 17.55 -5.77
N SER A 16 -18.24 18.18 -5.01
CA SER A 16 -16.84 17.93 -5.28
C SER A 16 -16.68 16.42 -5.17
N PHE A 17 -16.00 15.86 -6.15
CA PHE A 17 -15.53 14.50 -6.18
C PHE A 17 -14.53 14.31 -5.03
N ASP A 18 -15.04 14.34 -3.80
CA ASP A 18 -14.36 14.11 -2.54
C ASP A 18 -14.08 12.60 -2.48
N TYR A 19 -13.18 12.14 -3.34
CA TYR A 19 -12.38 10.95 -3.12
C TYR A 19 -11.43 11.27 -1.95
N THR A 20 -11.99 11.42 -0.76
CA THR A 20 -11.24 11.65 0.50
C THR A 20 -10.35 10.48 0.89
N GLY A 21 -10.39 9.38 0.14
CA GLY A 21 -9.58 8.19 0.38
C GLY A 21 -8.36 8.02 -0.54
N LYS A 22 -8.15 8.88 -1.54
CA LYS A 22 -7.07 8.60 -2.48
C LYS A 22 -5.70 8.93 -1.86
N ALA A 23 -4.87 7.91 -1.70
CA ALA A 23 -3.57 8.11 -1.09
C ALA A 23 -2.63 8.94 -1.99
N SER A 24 -1.80 9.76 -1.35
CA SER A 24 -0.77 10.58 -1.97
C SER A 24 0.63 9.97 -1.80
N LEU A 25 1.64 10.55 -2.48
CA LEU A 25 3.03 10.18 -2.24
C LEU A 25 3.45 10.43 -0.78
N GLU A 26 2.95 11.52 -0.19
CA GLU A 26 3.21 11.84 1.21
C GLU A 26 2.62 10.76 2.13
N ASP A 27 1.44 10.24 1.81
CA ASP A 27 0.81 9.15 2.56
C ASP A 27 1.62 7.86 2.50
N ALA A 28 2.12 7.49 1.32
CA ALA A 28 3.02 6.35 1.16
C ALA A 28 4.30 6.53 1.99
N THR A 29 4.94 7.69 1.90
CA THR A 29 6.15 8.00 2.69
C THR A 29 5.87 7.98 4.20
N LYS A 30 4.72 8.49 4.65
CA LYS A 30 4.28 8.43 6.05
C LYS A 30 4.04 7.00 6.50
N PHE A 31 3.36 6.18 5.69
CA PHE A 31 3.04 4.79 6.01
C PHE A 31 4.30 3.94 6.22
N PHE A 32 5.33 4.19 5.41
CA PHE A 32 6.62 3.50 5.50
C PHE A 32 7.66 4.26 6.32
N ALA A 33 7.24 5.01 7.35
CA ALA A 33 8.17 5.74 8.22
C ALA A 33 9.27 4.82 8.83
N PRO A 34 10.50 5.33 9.07
CA PRO A 34 11.59 4.52 9.61
C PRO A 34 11.26 3.90 10.98
N ASN A 35 11.86 2.75 11.27
CA ASN A 35 11.68 2.02 12.53
C ASN A 35 10.23 1.59 12.82
N GLN A 36 9.41 1.48 11.77
CA GLN A 36 8.08 0.91 11.85
C GLN A 36 8.05 -0.43 11.10
N ALA A 37 7.42 -1.42 11.73
CA ALA A 37 7.06 -2.66 11.08
C ALA A 37 5.61 -2.56 10.60
N THR A 38 5.39 -2.89 9.34
CA THR A 38 4.07 -3.06 8.75
C THR A 38 3.85 -4.54 8.46
N PHE A 39 2.69 -5.06 8.82
CA PHE A 39 2.33 -6.47 8.70
C PHE A 39 1.25 -6.63 7.64
N LEU A 40 1.39 -7.65 6.80
CA LEU A 40 0.35 -8.06 5.88
C LEU A 40 -0.76 -8.76 6.68
N TYR A 41 -1.88 -8.08 6.84
CA TYR A 41 -3.02 -8.57 7.60
C TYR A 41 -3.90 -9.49 6.77
N GLU A 42 -4.18 -9.07 5.53
CA GLU A 42 -5.04 -9.82 4.61
C GLU A 42 -4.55 -9.66 3.17
N ARG A 43 -4.77 -10.66 2.34
CA ARG A 43 -4.39 -10.67 0.92
C ARG A 43 -5.36 -11.48 0.08
N SER A 44 -5.55 -11.10 -1.18
CA SER A 44 -6.46 -11.80 -2.12
C SER A 44 -5.81 -12.95 -2.90
N TYR A 45 -4.64 -13.41 -2.47
CA TYR A 45 -3.86 -14.44 -3.15
C TYR A 45 -3.13 -15.36 -2.18
N SER A 46 -2.75 -16.55 -2.65
CA SER A 46 -1.86 -17.47 -1.96
C SER A 46 -0.50 -17.43 -2.63
N ARG A 47 0.57 -17.45 -1.83
CA ARG A 47 1.94 -17.55 -2.32
C ARG A 47 2.66 -18.56 -1.47
N GLN A 48 2.94 -19.69 -2.09
CA GLN A 48 3.50 -20.84 -1.43
C GLN A 48 5.00 -20.93 -1.67
N VAL A 49 5.72 -21.28 -0.61
CA VAL A 49 7.11 -21.74 -0.66
C VAL A 49 7.05 -23.22 -0.29
N SER A 50 7.68 -24.09 -1.08
CA SER A 50 7.67 -25.54 -0.82
C SER A 50 6.26 -26.14 -0.62
N GLY A 51 5.24 -25.59 -1.30
CA GLY A 51 3.85 -26.06 -1.23
C GLY A 51 3.06 -25.63 0.01
N LYS A 52 3.61 -24.75 0.86
CA LYS A 52 2.89 -24.17 2.01
C LYS A 52 2.87 -22.65 1.94
N ASP A 53 1.80 -22.05 2.45
CA ASP A 53 1.69 -20.60 2.54
C ASP A 53 2.69 -20.03 3.55
N MET A 54 3.22 -18.85 3.20
CA MET A 54 4.00 -18.04 4.13
C MET A 54 3.09 -17.38 5.17
N GLU A 55 3.57 -17.29 6.41
CA GLU A 55 2.88 -16.70 7.54
C GLU A 55 3.60 -15.46 8.07
N CYS A 56 2.90 -14.64 8.86
CA CYS A 56 3.46 -13.47 9.55
C CYS A 56 4.33 -12.59 8.64
N ILE A 57 3.81 -12.26 7.47
CA ILE A 57 4.54 -11.48 6.47
C ILE A 57 4.61 -10.01 6.93
N TYR A 58 5.79 -9.43 6.90
CA TYR A 58 6.01 -8.04 7.32
C TYR A 58 7.04 -7.32 6.44
N MET A 59 6.97 -6.00 6.48
CA MET A 59 7.99 -5.10 6.01
C MET A 59 8.50 -4.25 7.17
N TYR A 60 9.80 -4.05 7.25
CA TYR A 60 10.43 -3.18 8.24
C TYR A 60 11.26 -2.12 7.51
N THR A 61 10.91 -0.84 7.68
CA THR A 61 11.68 0.25 7.05
C THR A 61 13.00 0.46 7.78
N LEU A 62 14.11 0.28 7.07
CA LEU A 62 15.46 0.52 7.58
C LEU A 62 15.79 2.02 7.54
N LYS A 63 15.64 2.64 6.36
CA LYS A 63 15.94 4.06 6.15
C LYS A 63 15.25 4.59 4.89
N ILE A 64 15.20 5.91 4.79
CA ILE A 64 14.65 6.65 3.65
C ILE A 64 15.77 7.54 3.12
N PRO A 65 16.61 7.06 2.17
CA PRO A 65 17.75 7.83 1.66
C PRO A 65 17.33 9.13 0.95
N THR A 66 16.19 9.09 0.27
CA THR A 66 15.59 10.25 -0.41
C THR A 66 14.06 10.20 -0.26
N PRO A 67 13.32 11.30 -0.47
CA PRO A 67 11.86 11.29 -0.38
C PRO A 67 11.15 10.28 -1.29
N SER A 68 11.83 9.82 -2.35
CA SER A 68 11.32 8.87 -3.33
C SER A 68 11.96 7.48 -3.22
N GLU A 69 12.85 7.25 -2.27
CA GLU A 69 13.54 5.95 -2.12
C GLU A 69 13.49 5.47 -0.68
N ILE A 70 13.11 4.20 -0.51
CA ILE A 70 12.98 3.55 0.78
C ILE A 70 13.76 2.25 0.75
N GLU A 71 14.60 2.03 1.75
CA GLU A 71 15.24 0.74 1.99
C GLU A 71 14.53 0.02 3.13
N LEU A 72 14.09 -1.21 2.88
CA LEU A 72 13.29 -2.00 3.80
C LEU A 72 13.75 -3.46 3.83
N VAL A 73 13.36 -4.18 4.87
CA VAL A 73 13.48 -5.63 4.96
C VAL A 73 12.09 -6.22 4.82
N HIS A 74 11.94 -7.18 3.91
CA HIS A 74 10.75 -8.02 3.87
C HIS A 74 11.04 -9.33 4.60
N GLY A 75 10.16 -9.68 5.53
CA GLY A 75 10.26 -10.88 6.34
C GLY A 75 8.99 -11.72 6.30
N PHE A 76 9.14 -13.02 6.49
CA PHE A 76 8.03 -13.96 6.64
C PHE A 76 8.47 -15.20 7.43
N ILE A 77 7.50 -15.93 7.96
CA ILE A 77 7.71 -17.23 8.61
C ILE A 77 7.31 -18.33 7.63
N HIS A 78 8.14 -19.35 7.51
CA HIS A 78 7.87 -20.56 6.75
C HIS A 78 8.48 -21.76 7.46
N GLU A 79 7.66 -22.76 7.79
CA GLU A 79 8.10 -23.97 8.50
C GLU A 79 8.94 -23.68 9.75
N GLU A 80 8.47 -22.73 10.58
CA GLU A 80 9.14 -22.26 11.81
C GLU A 80 10.42 -21.44 11.59
N GLU A 81 10.89 -21.28 10.35
CA GLU A 81 12.04 -20.45 10.01
C GLU A 81 11.61 -19.04 9.62
N VAL A 82 12.33 -18.05 10.16
CA VAL A 82 12.16 -16.64 9.77
C VAL A 82 13.10 -16.33 8.60
N THR A 83 12.53 -16.02 7.45
CA THR A 83 13.29 -15.57 6.28
C THR A 83 13.20 -14.06 6.16
N ASN A 84 14.35 -13.40 5.98
CA ASN A 84 14.45 -11.95 5.77
C ASN A 84 15.28 -11.64 4.52
N TYR A 85 14.83 -10.67 3.72
CA TYR A 85 15.62 -10.18 2.60
C TYR A 85 15.47 -8.67 2.40
N PRO A 86 16.56 -7.99 2.00
CA PRO A 86 16.53 -6.54 1.79
C PRO A 86 15.82 -6.19 0.50
N LEU A 87 15.02 -5.14 0.52
CA LEU A 87 14.31 -4.58 -0.62
C LEU A 87 14.63 -3.09 -0.77
N LYS A 88 14.61 -2.62 -2.01
CA LYS A 88 14.61 -1.20 -2.35
C LYS A 88 13.26 -0.87 -2.96
N MET A 89 12.64 0.21 -2.51
CA MET A 89 11.38 0.71 -3.02
C MET A 89 11.57 2.12 -3.56
N LYS A 90 11.11 2.36 -4.79
CA LYS A 90 11.03 3.69 -5.39
C LYS A 90 9.59 4.14 -5.43
N LEU A 91 9.32 5.31 -4.87
CA LEU A 91 8.03 5.96 -4.89
C LEU A 91 7.96 6.96 -6.04
N SER A 92 6.86 6.92 -6.80
CA SER A 92 6.59 7.86 -7.87
C SER A 92 5.10 8.16 -7.97
N ARG A 93 4.78 9.31 -8.56
CA ARG A 93 3.38 9.68 -8.78
C ARG A 93 2.76 8.72 -9.80
N GLY A 94 1.48 8.41 -9.65
CA GLY A 94 0.71 7.79 -10.72
C GLY A 94 0.75 8.63 -12.02
N PRO A 95 0.66 7.99 -13.20
CA PRO A 95 0.78 8.67 -14.49
C PRO A 95 -0.35 9.68 -14.73
N LEU A 96 -1.54 9.46 -14.15
CA LEU A 96 -2.65 10.41 -14.18
C LEU A 96 -2.87 11.06 -12.81
N LEU A 97 -3.50 12.24 -12.81
CA LEU A 97 -3.84 12.97 -11.58
C LEU A 97 -4.68 12.11 -10.62
N ASP A 98 -5.53 11.25 -11.17
CA ASP A 98 -6.47 10.38 -10.45
C ASP A 98 -5.95 8.96 -10.23
N GLU A 99 -4.67 8.69 -10.51
CA GLU A 99 -4.04 7.39 -10.22
C GLU A 99 -3.25 7.36 -8.92
N ALA A 100 -3.29 6.20 -8.25
CA ALA A 100 -2.58 5.95 -7.01
C ALA A 100 -1.05 6.10 -7.17
N PRO A 101 -0.32 6.50 -6.12
CA PRO A 101 1.14 6.44 -6.10
C PRO A 101 1.66 5.06 -6.47
N VAL A 102 2.72 5.04 -7.27
CA VAL A 102 3.36 3.82 -7.75
C VAL A 102 4.58 3.53 -6.87
N MET A 103 4.68 2.27 -6.45
CA MET A 103 5.81 1.75 -5.68
C MET A 103 6.52 0.66 -6.50
N GLU A 104 7.70 0.98 -7.04
CA GLU A 104 8.56 -0.02 -7.69
C GLU A 104 9.47 -0.65 -6.64
N VAL A 105 9.24 -1.93 -6.34
CA VAL A 105 10.00 -2.70 -5.35
C VAL A 105 10.96 -3.63 -6.07
N SER A 106 12.24 -3.59 -5.71
CA SER A 106 13.28 -4.44 -6.27
C SER A 106 14.05 -5.25 -5.22
N TYR A 107 14.43 -6.46 -5.61
CA TYR A 107 15.30 -7.38 -4.87
C TYR A 107 16.54 -7.71 -5.72
N GLU A 108 17.73 -7.41 -5.19
CA GLU A 108 19.00 -7.55 -5.93
C GLU A 108 19.90 -8.69 -5.43
N LYS A 109 19.67 -9.24 -4.23
CA LYS A 109 20.69 -10.08 -3.57
C LYS A 109 20.75 -11.49 -4.18
N GLY A 110 21.88 -11.81 -4.81
CA GLY A 110 22.23 -13.19 -5.21
C GLY A 110 21.54 -13.71 -6.48
N LEU A 111 20.80 -12.86 -7.20
CA LEU A 111 20.19 -13.20 -8.48
C LEU A 111 20.98 -12.59 -9.64
N LYS A 112 21.06 -13.31 -10.76
CA LYS A 112 21.64 -12.78 -12.01
C LYS A 112 20.83 -11.60 -12.56
N GLU A 113 19.53 -11.58 -12.29
CA GLU A 113 18.64 -10.48 -12.65
C GLU A 113 17.83 -10.03 -11.42
N PRO A 114 17.73 -8.72 -11.16
CA PRO A 114 16.95 -8.21 -10.05
C PRO A 114 15.46 -8.47 -10.29
N MET A 115 14.80 -9.08 -9.30
CA MET A 115 13.35 -9.20 -9.32
C MET A 115 12.73 -7.82 -9.05
N LYS A 116 11.75 -7.45 -9.86
CA LYS A 116 11.00 -6.19 -9.73
C LYS A 116 9.51 -6.46 -9.67
N ARG A 117 8.81 -5.66 -8.87
CA ARG A 117 7.35 -5.63 -8.84
C ARG A 117 6.85 -4.20 -8.67
N ILE A 118 5.78 -3.88 -9.38
CA ILE A 118 5.14 -2.56 -9.35
C ILE A 118 3.86 -2.71 -8.54
N TYR A 119 3.73 -1.91 -7.49
CA TYR A 119 2.54 -1.83 -6.67
C TYR A 119 1.90 -0.44 -6.80
N HIS A 120 0.63 -0.35 -6.41
CA HIS A 120 -0.13 0.89 -6.31
C HIS A 120 -0.62 1.07 -4.87
N PHE A 121 -0.36 2.23 -4.29
CA PHE A 121 -0.73 2.57 -2.92
C PHE A 121 -2.10 3.24 -2.93
N HIS A 122 -3.17 2.47 -2.78
CA HIS A 122 -4.54 2.95 -3.06
C HIS A 122 -5.14 3.78 -1.93
N TYR A 123 -4.97 3.32 -0.69
CA TYR A 123 -5.63 3.89 0.47
C TYR A 123 -4.70 3.88 1.68
N TYR A 124 -4.80 4.92 2.51
CA TYR A 124 -4.13 5.00 3.81
C TYR A 124 -5.05 5.66 4.82
N ASP A 125 -5.34 4.94 5.91
CA ASP A 125 -5.98 5.49 7.09
C ASP A 125 -4.90 5.86 8.09
N GLN A 126 -4.63 7.16 8.22
CA GLN A 126 -3.57 7.66 9.11
C GLN A 126 -3.89 7.40 10.60
N GLU A 127 -5.18 7.48 10.98
CA GLU A 127 -5.59 7.27 12.36
C GLU A 127 -5.52 5.80 12.74
N ALA A 128 -6.00 4.94 11.84
CA ALA A 128 -5.98 3.49 12.05
C ALA A 128 -4.71 2.78 11.58
N ARG A 129 -3.75 3.54 11.03
CA ARG A 129 -2.42 3.08 10.60
C ARG A 129 -2.49 1.82 9.74
N CYS A 130 -3.41 1.81 8.78
CA CYS A 130 -3.59 0.73 7.83
C CYS A 130 -3.61 1.26 6.41
N ALA A 131 -3.17 0.43 5.46
CA ALA A 131 -3.10 0.80 4.05
C ALA A 131 -3.51 -0.35 3.15
N VAL A 132 -4.09 0.00 2.00
CA VAL A 132 -4.44 -0.95 0.93
C VAL A 132 -3.49 -0.75 -0.24
N ILE A 133 -2.84 -1.83 -0.63
CA ILE A 133 -1.85 -1.89 -1.70
C ILE A 133 -2.33 -2.91 -2.72
N THR A 134 -2.16 -2.61 -4.01
CA THR A 134 -2.48 -3.56 -5.08
C THR A 134 -1.31 -3.75 -6.02
N PHE A 135 -1.33 -4.83 -6.79
CA PHE A 135 -0.42 -5.07 -7.90
C PHE A 135 -1.07 -6.02 -8.90
N ASN A 136 -0.62 -5.98 -10.16
CA ASN A 136 -0.97 -7.00 -11.13
C ASN A 136 0.05 -8.14 -11.02
N ASP A 137 -0.42 -9.36 -10.81
CA ASP A 137 0.46 -10.53 -10.78
C ASP A 137 0.84 -10.97 -12.20
N THR A 138 1.69 -11.99 -12.32
CA THR A 138 2.18 -12.48 -13.61
C THR A 138 1.09 -13.04 -14.53
N ASP A 139 -0.06 -13.40 -13.96
CA ASP A 139 -1.27 -13.84 -14.66
C ASP A 139 -2.15 -12.66 -15.14
N GLY A 140 -1.74 -11.42 -14.86
CA GLY A 140 -2.51 -10.21 -15.16
C GLY A 140 -3.69 -9.96 -14.23
N VAL A 141 -3.86 -10.75 -13.17
CA VAL A 141 -4.93 -10.59 -12.18
C VAL A 141 -4.51 -9.55 -11.15
N LEU A 142 -5.40 -8.61 -10.88
CA LEU A 142 -5.23 -7.63 -9.81
C LEU A 142 -5.29 -8.33 -8.45
N ARG A 143 -4.24 -8.16 -7.66
CA ARG A 143 -4.11 -8.66 -6.29
C ARG A 143 -4.16 -7.50 -5.32
N CYS A 144 -4.72 -7.75 -4.14
CA CYS A 144 -4.89 -6.78 -3.07
C CYS A 144 -4.20 -7.25 -1.81
N GLU A 145 -3.65 -6.30 -1.07
CA GLU A 145 -2.98 -6.48 0.20
C GLU A 145 -3.42 -5.39 1.18
N LEU A 146 -3.81 -5.82 2.38
CA LEU A 146 -4.16 -4.96 3.48
C LEU A 146 -3.04 -5.02 4.53
N HIS A 147 -2.39 -3.89 4.78
CA HIS A 147 -1.27 -3.77 5.69
C HIS A 147 -1.64 -2.97 6.94
N ILE A 148 -1.07 -3.32 8.08
CA ILE A 148 -1.27 -2.62 9.37
C ILE A 148 0.05 -2.37 10.09
N TRP A 149 0.15 -1.31 10.89
CA TRP A 149 1.33 -1.05 11.74
C TRP A 149 1.37 -1.91 13.00
N ASN A 150 2.58 -2.25 13.45
CA ASN A 150 2.84 -2.95 14.70
C ASN A 150 2.77 -2.07 15.97
N ALA A 151 1.81 -1.17 16.04
CA ALA A 151 1.68 -0.20 17.13
C ALA A 151 0.62 -0.59 18.17
N GLY A 152 0.39 -1.89 18.38
CA GLY A 152 -0.67 -2.41 19.27
C GLY A 152 -2.05 -2.48 18.62
N GLN A 153 -2.16 -2.10 17.35
CA GLN A 153 -3.40 -2.19 16.58
C GLN A 153 -3.58 -3.64 16.10
N LYS A 154 -4.60 -4.33 16.64
CA LYS A 154 -4.86 -5.74 16.33
C LYS A 154 -5.73 -5.93 15.09
N GLN A 155 -6.39 -4.88 14.62
CA GLN A 155 -7.32 -4.94 13.49
C GLN A 155 -7.28 -3.65 12.67
N PRO A 156 -7.43 -3.75 11.34
CA PRO A 156 -7.57 -2.59 10.45
C PRO A 156 -8.94 -1.89 10.65
N SER A 157 -9.02 -0.62 10.28
CA SER A 157 -10.29 0.12 10.32
C SER A 157 -11.33 -0.45 9.36
N THR A 158 -12.59 -0.11 9.59
CA THR A 158 -13.68 -0.43 8.65
C THR A 158 -13.46 0.18 7.28
N ASN A 159 -12.75 1.32 7.19
CA ASN A 159 -12.43 1.95 5.93
C ASN A 159 -11.39 1.11 5.16
N CYS A 160 -10.27 0.74 5.79
CA CYS A 160 -9.27 -0.11 5.15
C CYS A 160 -9.81 -1.50 4.74
N LYS A 161 -10.83 -2.03 5.43
CA LYS A 161 -11.49 -3.29 5.03
C LYS A 161 -12.48 -3.13 3.87
N ARG A 162 -12.98 -1.92 3.64
CA ARG A 162 -13.95 -1.62 2.58
C ARG A 162 -13.25 -1.39 1.24
N GLU A 163 -12.12 -0.70 1.28
CA GLU A 163 -11.25 -0.46 0.11
C GLU A 163 -10.54 -1.74 -0.34
#